data_AF-A0A662VFV8-F1
#
_entry.id   AF-A0A662VFV8-F1
#
_cell.length_a   1.000
_cell.length_b   1.000
_cell.length_c   1.000
_cell.angle_alpha   90.00
_cell.angle_beta   90.00
_cell.angle_gamma   90.00
#
_symmetry.space_group_name_H-M   'P 1'
#
loop_
_entity.id
_entity.type
_entity.pdbx_description
1 polymer ?
#
loop_
_entity_poly.entity_id
_entity_poly.type
_entity_poly.pdbx_seq_one_letter_code
_entity_poly.pdbx_strand_id
1 'polypeptide(L)' 'MLAAVKFVKRKLVKKVYVASPTASLSSIKLLHDIVDKLVVSNVRLGLLGFAVADAYMIWYDISDDEVISYIYKNKTT' A
#
# COMPACT_ATOMS: atom_id res chain seq x y z
N MET A 1 -6.41 -1.38 1.82
CA MET A 1 -5.70 -0.44 2.72
C MET A 1 -6.59 0.11 3.85
N LEU A 2 -7.77 0.69 3.57
CA LEU A 2 -8.67 1.25 4.61
C LEU A 2 -8.93 0.32 5.81
N ALA A 3 -9.23 -0.97 5.54
CA ALA A 3 -9.44 -1.96 6.59
C ALA A 3 -8.21 -2.16 7.50
N ALA A 4 -7.01 -2.21 6.90
CA ALA A 4 -5.76 -2.33 7.63
C ALA A 4 -5.51 -1.11 8.54
N VAL A 5 -5.71 0.11 8.01
CA VAL A 5 -5.63 1.35 8.80
C VAL A 5 -6.59 1.32 9.99
N LYS A 6 -7.85 0.97 9.76
CA LYS A 6 -8.85 0.86 10.84
C LYS A 6 -8.46 -0.20 11.87
N PHE A 7 -7.90 -1.33 11.43
CA PHE A 7 -7.45 -2.39 12.32
C PHE A 7 -6.29 -1.93 13.21
N VAL A 8 -5.24 -1.33 12.66
CA VAL A 8 -4.08 -0.89 13.45
C VAL A 8 -4.43 0.27 14.39
N LYS A 9 -5.33 1.18 13.99
CA LYS A 9 -5.82 2.25 14.88
C LYS A 9 -6.50 1.70 16.14
N ARG A 10 -7.24 0.58 16.02
CA ARG A 10 -7.85 -0.09 17.19
C ARG A 10 -6.84 -0.72 18.14
N LYS A 11 -5.57 -0.82 17.76
CA LYS A 11 -4.47 -1.30 18.62
C LYS A 11 -3.81 -0.18 19.42
N LEU A 12 -4.41 1.01 19.49
CA LEU A 12 -3.92 2.18 20.25
C LEU A 12 -2.49 2.62 19.85
N VAL A 13 -2.15 2.46 18.57
CA VAL A 13 -0.88 2.94 18.01
C VAL A 13 -0.80 4.46 18.06
N LYS A 14 0.40 5.01 18.30
CA LYS A 14 0.62 6.47 18.39
C LYS A 14 0.38 7.21 17.07
N LYS A 15 0.79 6.60 15.95
CA LYS A 15 0.67 7.14 14.59
C LYS A 15 0.51 6.01 13.58
N VAL A 16 -0.15 6.30 12.46
CA VAL A 16 -0.30 5.42 11.31
C VAL A 16 0.27 6.11 10.07
N TYR A 17 1.30 5.51 9.50
CA TYR A 17 1.86 5.94 8.21
C TYR A 17 1.52 4.90 7.15
N VAL A 18 1.12 5.37 5.98
CA VAL A 18 0.86 4.53 4.80
C VAL A 18 1.80 4.96 3.70
N ALA A 19 2.46 3.99 3.07
CA ALA A 19 3.31 4.21 1.91
C ALA A 19 2.95 3.20 0.81
N SER A 20 2.97 3.63 -0.44
CA SER A 20 2.80 2.76 -1.61
C SER A 20 3.52 3.33 -2.83
N PRO A 21 4.06 2.50 -3.74
CA PRO A 21 4.70 2.99 -4.96
C PRO A 21 3.75 3.77 -5.87
N THR A 22 2.50 3.33 -6.02
CA THR A 22 1.49 3.96 -6.87
C THR A 22 0.11 3.96 -6.22
N ALA A 23 -0.72 4.96 -6.53
CA ALA A 23 -2.11 5.02 -6.07
C ALA A 23 -2.99 5.88 -6.98
N SER A 24 -4.29 5.57 -6.99
CA SER A 24 -5.30 6.46 -7.57
C SER A 24 -5.55 7.67 -6.66
N LEU A 25 -5.95 8.80 -7.26
CA LEU A 25 -6.37 9.98 -6.50
C LEU A 25 -7.52 9.69 -5.53
N SER A 26 -8.48 8.83 -5.92
CA SER A 26 -9.60 8.43 -5.07
C SER A 26 -9.14 7.70 -3.80
N SER A 27 -8.14 6.82 -3.92
CA SER A 27 -7.59 6.09 -2.77
C SER A 27 -6.83 7.00 -1.83
N ILE A 28 -6.14 8.01 -2.36
CA ILE A 28 -5.47 9.05 -1.56
C ILE A 28 -6.51 9.84 -0.78
N LYS A 29 -7.55 10.35 -1.45
CA LYS A 29 -8.65 11.08 -0.79
C LYS A 29 -9.33 10.25 0.29
N LEU A 30 -9.53 8.95 0.05
CA LEU A 30 -10.13 8.04 1.03
C LEU A 30 -9.27 7.87 2.30
N LEU A 31 -7.95 7.95 2.18
CA LEU A 31 -7.03 7.65 3.29
C LEU A 31 -6.47 8.89 3.98
N HIS A 32 -6.35 10.02 3.29
CA HIS A 32 -5.57 11.17 3.78
C HIS A 32 -6.06 11.72 5.13
N ASP A 33 -7.38 11.73 5.36
CA ASP A 33 -7.98 12.22 6.61
C ASP A 33 -7.86 11.25 7.79
N ILE A 34 -7.51 9.99 7.52
CA ILE A 34 -7.51 8.92 8.53
C ILE A 34 -6.13 8.34 8.80
N VAL A 35 -5.06 8.92 8.27
CA VAL A 35 -3.68 8.51 8.54
C VAL A 35 -2.85 9.75 8.89
N ASP A 36 -1.80 9.58 9.68
CA ASP A 36 -0.92 10.70 10.06
C ASP A 36 0.01 11.12 8.92
N LYS A 37 0.34 10.19 8.02
CA LYS A 37 1.15 10.46 6.82
C LYS A 37 0.82 9.47 5.72
N LEU A 38 0.69 9.98 4.51
CA LEU A 38 0.53 9.20 3.29
C LEU A 38 1.64 9.55 2.30
N VAL A 39 2.41 8.55 1.86
CA VAL A 39 3.53 8.74 0.93
C VAL A 39 3.30 7.90 -0.32
N VAL A 40 3.21 8.55 -1.48
CA VAL A 40 3.02 7.88 -2.77
C VAL A 40 3.96 8.49 -3.81
N SER A 41 4.83 7.67 -4.40
CA SER A 41 5.82 8.15 -5.38
C SER A 41 5.20 8.40 -6.76
N ASN A 42 4.20 7.61 -7.16
CA ASN A 42 3.51 7.73 -8.45
C ASN A 42 2.00 7.90 -8.26
N VAL A 43 1.52 9.13 -8.12
CA VAL A 43 0.08 9.40 -8.05
C VAL A 43 -0.51 9.44 -9.45
N ARG A 44 -1.57 8.64 -9.69
CA ARG A 44 -2.27 8.60 -10.97
C ARG A 44 -3.66 9.23 -10.84
N LEU A 45 -3.90 10.29 -11.60
CA LEU A 45 -5.12 11.11 -11.49
C LEU A 45 -6.35 10.47 -12.15
N GLY A 46 -6.16 9.45 -12.99
CA GLY A 46 -7.25 8.61 -13.48
C GLY A 46 -8.03 9.15 -14.69
N LEU A 47 -7.50 10.15 -15.42
CA LEU A 47 -8.17 10.71 -16.62
C LEU A 47 -8.48 9.64 -17.69
N LEU A 48 -7.64 8.61 -17.78
CA LEU A 48 -7.76 7.49 -18.72
C LEU A 48 -7.98 6.14 -18.00
N GLY A 49 -8.44 6.18 -16.75
CA GLY A 49 -8.50 5.01 -15.86
C GLY A 49 -7.24 4.83 -15.00
N PHE A 50 -7.25 3.79 -14.17
CA PHE A 50 -6.15 3.46 -13.27
C PHE A 50 -6.04 1.94 -13.16
N ALA A 51 -4.85 1.41 -13.47
CA ALA A 51 -4.43 0.08 -13.08
C ALA A 51 -3.11 0.15 -12.31
N VAL A 52 -2.96 -0.72 -11.31
CA VAL A 52 -1.73 -0.81 -10.50
C VAL A 52 -0.57 -1.29 -11.37
N ALA A 53 -0.84 -2.26 -12.26
CA ALA A 53 0.15 -2.87 -13.14
C ALA A 53 0.84 -1.85 -14.07
N ASP A 54 0.13 -0.81 -14.52
CA ASP A 54 0.67 0.24 -15.41
C ASP A 54 1.83 1.04 -14.80
N ALA A 55 2.07 0.92 -13.48
CA ALA A 55 3.21 1.54 -12.80
C ALA A 55 4.49 0.69 -12.85
N TYR A 56 4.43 -0.53 -13.36
CA TYR A 56 5.52 -1.49 -13.33
C TYR A 56 5.89 -1.94 -14.74
N MET A 57 7.18 -1.96 -15.04
CA MET A 57 7.68 -2.58 -16.28
C MET A 57 7.58 -4.10 -16.24
N ILE A 58 7.71 -4.69 -15.04
CA ILE A 58 7.60 -6.11 -14.78
C ILE A 58 6.49 -6.29 -13.75
N TRP A 59 5.37 -6.86 -14.18
CA TRP A 59 4.22 -7.17 -13.34
C TRP A 59 3.85 -8.64 -13.53
N TYR A 60 3.88 -9.41 -12.45
CA TYR A 60 3.60 -10.84 -12.46
C TYR A 60 2.92 -11.25 -11.15
N ASP A 61 2.24 -12.39 -11.18
CA ASP A 61 1.61 -12.97 -9.99
C ASP A 61 2.68 -13.54 -9.05
N ILE A 62 2.61 -13.16 -7.78
CA ILE A 62 3.51 -13.65 -6.73
C ILE A 62 2.84 -14.88 -6.09
N SER A 63 3.52 -16.03 -6.09
CA SER A 63 3.01 -17.26 -5.49
C SER A 63 3.08 -17.23 -3.96
N ASP A 64 2.28 -18.07 -3.30
CA ASP A 64 2.35 -18.23 -1.83
C ASP A 64 3.76 -18.64 -1.37
N ASP A 65 4.43 -19.53 -2.10
CA ASP A 65 5.80 -19.95 -1.81
C ASP A 65 6.80 -18.78 -1.89
N GLU A 66 6.65 -17.91 -2.89
CA GLU A 66 7.49 -16.71 -3.03
C GLU A 66 7.24 -15.74 -1.87
N VAL A 67 5.98 -15.46 -1.51
CA VAL A 67 5.62 -14.64 -0.34
C VAL A 67 6.23 -15.21 0.94
N ILE A 68 6.06 -16.51 1.16
CA ILE A 68 6.58 -17.23 2.32
C ILE A 68 8.10 -17.11 2.39
N SER A 69 8.79 -17.25 1.25
CA SER A 69 10.24 -17.10 1.17
C SER A 69 10.71 -15.73 1.66
N TYR A 70 10.01 -14.64 1.30
CA TYR A 70 10.32 -13.29 1.75
C TYR A 70 10.09 -13.10 3.26
N ILE A 71 9.03 -13.68 3.81
CA ILE A 71 8.73 -13.59 5.24
C ILE A 71 9.82 -14.28 6.07
N TYR A 72 10.23 -15.50 5.69
CA TYR A 72 11.24 -16.26 6.42
C TYR A 72 12.66 -15.73 6.24
N LYS A 73 12.97 -15.14 5.06
CA LYS A 73 14.27 -14.51 4.81
C LYS A 73 14.57 -13.36 5.79
N ASN A 74 13.55 -12.74 6.38
CA ASN A 74 13.68 -11.63 7.31
C ASN A 74 13.49 -12.03 8.79
N LYS A 75 13.45 -13.33 9.14
CA LYS A 75 13.34 -13.78 10.54
C LYS A 75 14.67 -13.87 11.31
N THR A 76 15.79 -13.46 10.72
CA THR A 76 17.06 -13.29 11.45
C THR A 76 17.13 -11.87 12.04
N THR A 77 16.40 -11.62 13.12
CA THR A 77 16.71 -10.59 14.12
C THR A 77 16.16 -11.04 15.47
#